data_AF-A0A8T4B1Z8-F1
#
_entry.id   AF-A0A8T4B1Z8-F1
#
_cell.length_a   1.000
_cell.length_b   1.000
_cell.length_c   1.000
_cell.angle_alpha   90.00
_cell.angle_beta   90.00
_cell.angle_gamma   90.00
#
_symmetry.space_group_name_H-M   'P 1'
#
loop_
_entity.id
_entity.type
_entity.pdbx_description
1 polymer ?
#
loop_
_entity_poly.entity_id
_entity_poly.type
_entity_poly.pdbx_seq_one_letter_code
_entity_poly.pdbx_strand_id
1 'polypeptide(L)'
;MRGVEVCSLERDNNALTAVIEFLSAFALFLMILTAFLSLAQLQMGSNDPDVDRIDRAAVQGMDRLTSDGGWFVPMGSTGLDFNNSTSEWHLLDAVSLDNGRVQTGLVSEGILDEQRIEALRNVSEENMALGLGLDVGYTLYLSISVIESENASRVGVKLFTGGTDRSTATASSSANRQFSQNGEILRVILEVHRGGQKDNDLYLSEVMLRPTSFGPEWVEIYNPNDFALSLRGWSLNHTSTNGASNLLFQEGVISGHSTVLFTGDATSQSSGNASQVFDLSQESFLGVGSINLLNDGNGVLSLRYTQLDQARPYDVMIVEWGAQSDLFTSLGQSLEATFNGTQASWAVQTSPTPGSISSG
;
A
#
# COMPACT_ATOMS: atom_id res chain seq x y z
N MET A 1 93.24 50.50 -20.51
CA MET A 1 92.00 50.06 -21.20
C MET A 1 91.52 48.80 -20.50
N ARG A 2 90.28 48.82 -19.98
CA ARG A 2 89.62 47.67 -19.33
C ARG A 2 89.39 46.56 -20.36
N GLY A 3 89.87 45.36 -20.10
CA GLY A 3 89.40 44.15 -20.76
C GLY A 3 88.10 43.71 -20.09
N VAL A 4 87.01 43.70 -20.85
CA VAL A 4 85.68 43.25 -20.42
C VAL A 4 85.68 41.72 -20.43
N GLU A 5 85.42 41.09 -19.28
CA GLU A 5 85.11 39.66 -19.22
C GLU A 5 83.76 39.41 -19.89
N VAL A 6 83.77 38.65 -20.98
CA VAL A 6 82.58 38.12 -21.62
C VAL A 6 82.20 36.86 -20.85
N CYS A 7 81.17 36.95 -20.02
CA CYS A 7 80.60 35.81 -19.32
C CYS A 7 79.86 34.94 -20.35
N SER A 8 80.44 33.80 -20.74
CA SER A 8 79.75 32.80 -21.55
C SER A 8 78.65 32.16 -20.69
N LEU A 9 77.40 32.30 -21.13
CA LEU A 9 76.28 31.48 -20.62
C LEU A 9 76.59 30.02 -20.92
N GLU A 10 77.21 29.31 -19.98
CA GLU A 10 77.25 27.85 -20.00
C GLU A 10 75.82 27.35 -20.06
N ARG A 11 75.53 26.56 -21.09
CA ARG A 11 74.25 25.86 -21.23
C ARG A 11 74.14 24.88 -20.08
N ASP A 12 73.44 25.27 -19.04
CA ASP A 12 73.22 24.45 -17.85
C ASP A 12 72.26 23.30 -18.20
N ASN A 13 72.83 22.20 -18.69
CA ASN A 13 72.10 20.98 -19.03
C ASN A 13 71.47 20.33 -17.78
N ASN A 14 71.93 20.65 -16.56
CA ASN A 14 71.29 20.17 -15.34
C ASN A 14 69.95 20.87 -15.12
N ALA A 15 69.86 22.18 -15.41
CA ALA A 15 68.59 22.90 -15.33
C ALA A 15 67.57 22.33 -16.34
N LEU A 16 68.00 22.00 -17.57
CA LEU A 16 67.14 21.39 -18.57
C LEU A 16 66.68 19.97 -18.14
N THR A 17 67.59 19.18 -17.56
CA THR A 17 67.30 17.82 -17.09
C THR A 17 66.32 17.85 -15.91
N ALA A 18 66.50 18.76 -14.96
CA ALA A 18 65.58 18.96 -13.84
C ALA A 18 64.17 19.39 -14.31
N VAL A 19 64.09 20.24 -15.33
CA VAL A 19 62.80 20.63 -15.93
C VAL A 19 62.12 19.44 -16.61
N ILE A 20 62.87 18.61 -17.35
CA ILE A 20 62.32 17.41 -18.02
C ILE A 20 61.87 16.37 -17.00
N GLU A 21 62.66 16.10 -15.95
CA GLU A 21 62.27 15.23 -14.84
C GLU A 21 61.02 15.72 -14.13
N PHE A 22 60.93 17.02 -13.85
CA PHE A 22 59.73 17.60 -13.26
C PHE A 22 58.51 17.44 -14.17
N LEU A 23 58.64 17.73 -15.46
CA LEU A 23 57.53 17.65 -16.41
C LEU A 23 57.05 16.21 -16.62
N SER A 24 57.98 15.25 -16.68
CA SER A 24 57.66 13.82 -16.81
C SER A 24 57.07 13.24 -15.52
N ALA A 25 57.59 13.61 -14.35
CA ALA A 25 56.99 13.26 -13.07
C ALA A 25 55.60 13.88 -12.89
N PHE A 26 55.40 15.14 -13.32
CA PHE A 26 54.10 15.81 -13.27
C PHE A 26 53.10 15.19 -14.23
N ALA A 27 53.52 14.85 -15.45
CA ALA A 27 52.68 14.13 -16.41
C ALA A 27 52.28 12.73 -15.89
N LEU A 28 53.23 12.00 -15.30
CA LEU A 28 52.95 10.72 -14.66
C LEU A 28 51.98 10.87 -13.49
N PHE A 29 52.16 11.89 -12.64
CA PHE A 29 51.26 12.20 -11.55
C PHE A 29 49.84 12.51 -12.05
N LEU A 30 49.70 13.33 -13.09
CA LEU A 30 48.40 13.63 -13.70
C LEU A 30 47.74 12.38 -14.30
N MET A 31 48.52 11.50 -14.96
CA MET A 31 48.01 10.22 -15.45
C MET A 31 47.51 9.32 -14.30
N ILE A 32 48.27 9.25 -13.20
CA ILE A 32 47.86 8.47 -12.02
C ILE A 32 46.63 9.09 -11.36
N LEU A 33 46.57 10.41 -11.22
CA LEU A 33 45.42 11.11 -10.63
C LEU A 33 44.15 10.90 -11.45
N THR A 34 44.23 11.03 -12.77
CA THR A 34 43.09 10.82 -13.67
C THR A 34 42.64 9.36 -13.68
N ALA A 35 43.57 8.40 -13.69
CA ALA A 35 43.26 6.98 -13.57
C ALA A 35 42.59 6.65 -12.21
N PHE A 36 43.10 7.22 -11.11
CA PHE A 36 42.54 7.04 -9.77
C PHE A 36 41.13 7.62 -9.66
N LEU A 37 40.90 8.85 -10.14
CA LEU A 37 39.58 9.48 -10.11
C LEU A 37 38.57 8.69 -10.97
N SER A 38 39.01 8.17 -12.12
CA SER A 38 38.17 7.32 -12.98
C SER A 38 37.81 6.00 -12.29
N LEU A 39 38.77 5.37 -11.60
CA LEU A 39 38.55 4.13 -10.86
C LEU A 39 37.66 4.33 -9.63
N ALA A 40 37.83 5.45 -8.91
CA ALA A 40 36.99 5.80 -7.76
C ALA A 40 35.52 5.98 -8.18
N GLN A 41 35.26 6.63 -9.33
CA GLN A 41 33.91 6.75 -9.89
C GLN A 41 33.31 5.39 -10.28
N LEU A 42 34.11 4.46 -10.80
CA LEU A 42 33.66 3.10 -11.11
C LEU A 42 33.36 2.27 -9.87
N GLN A 43 34.10 2.47 -8.78
CA GLN A 43 34.00 1.65 -7.58
C GLN A 43 32.98 2.18 -6.55
N MET A 44 32.71 3.49 -6.54
CA MET A 44 31.71 4.12 -5.67
C MET A 44 30.37 4.42 -6.37
N GLY A 45 30.29 4.25 -7.70
CA GLY A 45 29.09 4.58 -8.47
C GLY A 45 28.84 6.09 -8.59
N SER A 46 27.68 6.46 -9.15
CA SER A 46 27.21 7.85 -9.11
C SER A 46 26.86 8.21 -7.67
N ASN A 47 27.51 9.23 -7.10
CA ASN A 47 27.18 9.77 -5.77
C ASN A 47 25.87 10.58 -5.84
N ASP A 48 24.75 9.89 -6.06
CA ASP A 48 23.41 10.46 -6.04
C ASP A 48 22.72 10.04 -4.74
N PRO A 49 22.63 10.93 -3.75
CA PRO A 49 22.07 10.58 -2.44
C PRO A 49 20.61 10.13 -2.52
N ASP A 50 19.88 10.55 -3.57
CA ASP A 50 18.49 10.18 -3.75
C ASP A 50 18.32 8.74 -4.26
N VAL A 51 19.22 8.30 -5.15
CA VAL A 51 19.30 6.91 -5.63
C VAL A 51 19.81 6.00 -4.52
N ASP A 52 20.85 6.42 -3.80
CA ASP A 52 21.40 5.66 -2.68
C ASP A 52 20.37 5.41 -1.57
N ARG A 53 19.45 6.36 -1.35
CA ARG A 53 18.41 6.25 -0.33
C ARG A 53 17.35 5.23 -0.71
N ILE A 54 16.84 5.25 -1.94
CA ILE A 54 15.80 4.30 -2.39
C ILE A 54 16.37 2.88 -2.53
N ASP A 55 17.62 2.74 -2.97
CA ASP A 55 18.31 1.44 -3.05
C ASP A 55 18.52 0.85 -1.65
N ARG A 56 18.99 1.67 -0.70
CA ARG A 56 19.10 1.27 0.69
C ARG A 56 17.75 0.87 1.28
N ALA A 57 16.69 1.62 0.97
CA ALA A 57 15.35 1.35 1.47
C ALA A 57 14.83 -0.02 0.98
N ALA A 58 15.03 -0.35 -0.29
CA ALA A 58 14.66 -1.66 -0.84
C ALA A 58 15.46 -2.81 -0.19
N VAL A 59 16.78 -2.66 -0.05
CA VAL A 59 17.64 -3.70 0.54
C VAL A 59 17.34 -3.89 2.03
N GLN A 60 17.29 -2.81 2.81
CA GLN A 60 17.00 -2.88 4.25
C GLN A 60 15.57 -3.34 4.53
N GLY A 61 14.61 -2.90 3.71
CA GLY A 61 13.24 -3.38 3.78
C GLY A 61 13.15 -4.88 3.51
N MET A 62 13.84 -5.38 2.48
CA MET A 62 13.92 -6.82 2.21
C MET A 62 14.58 -7.59 3.36
N ASP A 63 15.66 -7.05 3.93
CA ASP A 63 16.32 -7.67 5.07
C ASP A 63 15.38 -7.76 6.26
N ARG A 64 14.71 -6.68 6.66
CA ARG A 64 13.74 -6.69 7.78
C ARG A 64 12.53 -7.58 7.53
N LEU A 65 12.08 -7.66 6.28
CA LEU A 65 10.96 -8.51 5.87
C LEU A 65 11.31 -10.00 5.97
N THR A 66 12.58 -10.35 5.80
CA THR A 66 13.01 -11.73 5.60
C THR A 66 14.12 -12.19 6.56
N SER A 67 14.43 -11.42 7.60
CA SER A 67 15.40 -11.78 8.64
C SER A 67 14.78 -12.57 9.79
N ASP A 68 13.53 -12.26 10.12
CA ASP A 68 12.83 -12.78 11.29
C ASP A 68 11.30 -12.76 11.08
N GLY A 69 10.57 -13.11 12.14
CA GLY A 69 9.10 -13.17 12.13
C GLY A 69 8.44 -11.82 12.30
N GLY A 70 9.17 -10.73 12.55
CA GLY A 70 8.61 -9.41 12.78
C GLY A 70 8.11 -9.19 14.20
N TRP A 71 7.55 -8.00 14.43
CA TRP A 71 7.14 -7.55 15.76
C TRP A 71 6.03 -6.50 15.67
N PHE A 72 5.05 -6.58 16.56
CA PHE A 72 4.00 -5.59 16.69
C PHE A 72 4.04 -4.92 18.07
N VAL A 73 3.93 -3.60 18.07
CA VAL A 73 3.83 -2.78 19.27
C VAL A 73 2.50 -2.00 19.22
N PRO A 74 1.53 -2.30 20.10
CA PRO A 74 0.26 -1.59 20.12
C PRO A 74 0.42 -0.13 20.56
N MET A 75 -0.56 0.70 20.20
CA MET A 75 -0.69 2.05 20.70
C MET A 75 -1.33 2.04 22.09
N GLY A 76 -0.62 2.57 23.09
CA GLY A 76 -1.13 2.83 24.43
C GLY A 76 -1.64 4.26 24.61
N SER A 77 -1.95 4.64 25.86
CA SER A 77 -2.55 5.95 26.19
C SER A 77 -1.62 7.16 26.00
N THR A 78 -0.30 6.97 26.06
CA THR A 78 0.71 8.04 25.95
C THR A 78 1.68 7.84 24.79
N GLY A 79 1.49 6.79 23.99
CA GLY A 79 2.39 6.39 22.91
C GLY A 79 2.46 4.87 22.77
N LEU A 80 3.50 4.37 22.10
CA LEU A 80 3.68 2.94 21.87
C LEU A 80 3.86 2.17 23.19
N ASP A 81 3.08 1.11 23.34
CA ASP A 81 3.11 0.24 24.51
C ASP A 81 3.99 -0.99 24.25
N PHE A 82 5.28 -0.84 24.59
CA PHE A 82 6.27 -1.90 24.44
C PHE A 82 6.02 -3.11 25.36
N ASN A 83 5.30 -2.96 26.46
CA ASN A 83 5.05 -4.06 27.40
C ASN A 83 4.05 -5.08 26.83
N ASN A 84 3.12 -4.62 25.99
CA ASN A 84 2.11 -5.44 25.32
C ASN A 84 2.49 -5.78 23.88
N SER A 85 3.78 -5.73 23.56
CA SER A 85 4.27 -6.05 22.22
C SER A 85 4.45 -7.56 22.00
N THR A 86 4.36 -8.00 20.75
CA THR A 86 4.33 -9.44 20.40
C THR A 86 5.00 -9.72 19.04
N SER A 87 5.62 -10.90 18.90
CA SER A 87 6.08 -11.43 17.60
C SER A 87 4.93 -12.01 16.76
N GLU A 88 3.80 -12.29 17.40
CA GLU A 88 2.65 -12.96 16.81
C GLU A 88 1.68 -11.96 16.17
N TRP A 89 2.23 -10.97 15.47
CA TRP A 89 1.45 -9.91 14.81
C TRP A 89 0.48 -10.47 13.75
N HIS A 90 0.83 -11.60 13.13
CA HIS A 90 0.04 -12.24 12.08
C HIS A 90 -1.28 -12.82 12.59
N LEU A 91 -1.45 -12.95 13.91
CA LEU A 91 -2.71 -13.39 14.54
C LEU A 91 -3.67 -12.22 14.82
N LEU A 92 -3.24 -10.99 14.61
CA LEU A 92 -4.03 -9.79 14.88
C LEU A 92 -4.86 -9.39 13.66
N ASP A 93 -6.03 -8.82 13.92
CA ASP A 93 -6.89 -8.27 12.88
C ASP A 93 -6.36 -6.92 12.38
N ALA A 94 -6.90 -6.45 11.25
CA ALA A 94 -6.46 -5.21 10.65
C ALA A 94 -6.63 -4.01 11.59
N VAL A 95 -7.72 -3.99 12.37
CA VAL A 95 -8.02 -2.90 13.32
C VAL A 95 -6.98 -2.83 14.42
N SER A 96 -6.59 -3.97 15.00
CA SER A 96 -5.53 -3.99 16.02
C SER A 96 -4.19 -3.58 15.44
N LEU A 97 -3.86 -4.06 14.23
CA LEU A 97 -2.58 -3.74 13.57
C LEU A 97 -2.48 -2.26 13.16
N ASP A 98 -3.60 -1.64 12.77
CA ASP A 98 -3.65 -0.20 12.47
C ASP A 98 -3.50 0.66 13.73
N ASN A 99 -3.92 0.14 14.88
CA ASN A 99 -3.75 0.80 16.17
C ASN A 99 -2.38 0.47 16.83
N GLY A 100 -1.29 0.63 16.08
CA GLY A 100 0.06 0.38 16.58
C GLY A 100 1.14 0.53 15.52
N ARG A 101 2.26 -0.16 15.72
CA ARG A 101 3.33 -0.30 14.72
C ARG A 101 3.66 -1.76 14.52
N VAL A 102 3.61 -2.22 13.28
CA VAL A 102 3.99 -3.58 12.88
C VAL A 102 5.22 -3.53 12.00
N GLN A 103 6.29 -4.21 12.40
CA GLN A 103 7.36 -4.63 11.50
C GLN A 103 6.98 -6.00 10.94
N THR A 104 6.58 -6.06 9.68
CA THR A 104 6.20 -7.30 9.01
C THR A 104 7.46 -8.12 8.73
N GLY A 105 7.63 -9.24 9.43
CA GLY A 105 8.65 -10.24 9.13
C GLY A 105 7.96 -11.55 8.72
N LEU A 106 8.49 -12.22 7.70
CA LEU A 106 7.85 -13.37 7.07
C LEU A 106 8.55 -14.69 7.38
N VAL A 107 9.67 -14.66 8.11
CA VAL A 107 10.51 -15.84 8.29
C VAL A 107 10.34 -16.40 9.70
N SER A 108 10.00 -17.68 9.77
CA SER A 108 9.98 -18.46 11.00
C SER A 108 10.86 -19.70 10.80
N GLU A 109 11.75 -19.97 11.75
CA GLU A 109 12.68 -21.11 11.70
C GLU A 109 13.54 -21.19 10.41
N GLY A 110 13.80 -20.05 9.76
CA GLY A 110 14.63 -19.96 8.55
C GLY A 110 13.90 -20.24 7.23
N ILE A 111 12.58 -20.43 7.25
CA ILE A 111 11.72 -20.58 6.08
C ILE A 111 10.62 -19.52 6.07
N LEU A 112 9.97 -19.31 4.92
CA LEU A 112 8.81 -18.43 4.82
C LEU A 112 7.59 -19.08 5.50
N ASP A 113 6.95 -18.31 6.37
CA ASP A 113 5.74 -18.68 7.11
C ASP A 113 4.49 -18.25 6.33
N GLU A 114 3.70 -19.23 5.90
CA GLU A 114 2.49 -19.00 5.10
C GLU A 114 1.43 -18.19 5.85
N GLN A 115 1.29 -18.37 7.17
CA GLN A 115 0.31 -17.61 7.97
C GLN A 115 0.69 -16.13 8.04
N ARG A 116 1.99 -15.82 8.10
CA ARG A 116 2.48 -14.44 8.07
C ARG A 116 2.29 -13.80 6.71
N ILE A 117 2.44 -14.57 5.63
CA ILE A 117 2.15 -14.09 4.26
C ILE A 117 0.66 -13.79 4.11
N GLU A 118 -0.23 -14.67 4.58
CA GLU A 118 -1.68 -14.45 4.55
C GLU A 118 -2.09 -13.23 5.38
N ALA A 119 -1.49 -13.05 6.55
CA ALA A 119 -1.76 -11.93 7.45
C ALA A 119 -1.31 -10.55 6.90
N LEU A 120 -0.49 -10.51 5.84
CA LEU A 120 -0.18 -9.25 5.15
C LEU A 120 -1.44 -8.53 4.66
N ARG A 121 -2.52 -9.27 4.38
CA ARG A 121 -3.82 -8.70 4.00
C ARG A 121 -4.44 -7.85 5.10
N ASN A 122 -4.06 -8.05 6.37
CA ASN A 122 -4.52 -7.23 7.48
C ASN A 122 -3.63 -6.00 7.73
N VAL A 123 -2.50 -5.87 7.04
CA VAL A 123 -1.57 -4.75 7.20
C VAL A 123 -1.82 -3.74 6.09
N SER A 124 -1.86 -2.45 6.41
CA SER A 124 -1.91 -1.42 5.39
C SER A 124 -0.54 -1.19 4.76
N GLU A 125 -0.49 -0.80 3.49
CA GLU A 125 0.78 -0.47 2.81
C GLU A 125 1.58 0.56 3.62
N GLU A 126 0.90 1.55 4.22
CA GLU A 126 1.53 2.57 5.05
C GLU A 126 2.15 2.01 6.33
N ASN A 127 1.44 1.15 7.05
CA ASN A 127 1.97 0.52 8.26
C ASN A 127 3.12 -0.42 7.93
N MET A 128 3.05 -1.14 6.81
CA MET A 128 4.16 -1.95 6.32
C MET A 128 5.38 -1.08 5.97
N ALA A 129 5.19 0.00 5.22
CA ALA A 129 6.27 0.92 4.86
C ALA A 129 6.96 1.51 6.11
N LEU A 130 6.18 1.96 7.09
CA LEU A 130 6.69 2.45 8.37
C LEU A 130 7.42 1.36 9.17
N GLY A 131 6.87 0.14 9.18
CA GLY A 131 7.47 -1.03 9.84
C GLY A 131 8.80 -1.46 9.25
N LEU A 132 8.90 -1.45 7.92
CA LEU A 132 10.14 -1.68 7.20
C LEU A 132 11.11 -0.48 7.31
N GLY A 133 10.66 0.65 7.86
CA GLY A 133 11.42 1.88 8.04
C GLY A 133 11.74 2.60 6.75
N LEU A 134 10.81 2.53 5.78
CA LEU A 134 10.85 3.39 4.61
C LEU A 134 10.56 4.83 5.02
N ASP A 135 11.19 5.76 4.33
CA ASP A 135 10.97 7.18 4.56
C ASP A 135 9.60 7.65 4.06
N VAL A 136 9.11 8.74 4.67
CA VAL A 136 7.84 9.38 4.26
C VAL A 136 7.88 9.75 2.79
N GLY A 137 6.83 9.39 2.05
CA GLY A 137 6.70 9.63 0.61
C GLY A 137 7.21 8.48 -0.26
N TYR A 138 7.79 7.43 0.34
CA TYR A 138 7.96 6.16 -0.35
C TYR A 138 6.72 5.29 -0.24
N THR A 139 6.47 4.58 -1.32
CA THR A 139 5.45 3.55 -1.47
C THR A 139 6.14 2.23 -1.79
N LEU A 140 5.45 1.12 -1.69
CA LEU A 140 6.05 -0.19 -1.93
C LEU A 140 5.14 -1.09 -2.75
N TYR A 141 5.76 -2.05 -3.42
CA TYR A 141 5.09 -3.18 -4.04
C TYR A 141 5.76 -4.47 -3.58
N LEU A 142 4.96 -5.45 -3.17
CA LEU A 142 5.44 -6.74 -2.69
C LEU A 142 4.84 -7.85 -3.54
N SER A 143 5.71 -8.72 -4.05
CA SER A 143 5.31 -9.94 -4.75
C SER A 143 5.99 -11.16 -4.14
N ILE A 144 5.19 -12.14 -3.72
CA ILE A 144 5.63 -13.44 -3.23
C ILE A 144 5.02 -14.51 -4.11
N SER A 145 5.85 -15.32 -4.76
CA SER A 145 5.38 -16.33 -5.72
C SER A 145 6.24 -17.57 -5.72
N VAL A 146 5.64 -18.70 -6.11
CA VAL A 146 6.35 -19.96 -6.34
C VAL A 146 6.90 -19.96 -7.76
N ILE A 147 8.23 -20.07 -7.91
CA ILE A 147 8.89 -20.06 -9.21
C ILE A 147 9.32 -21.45 -9.67
N GLU A 148 9.49 -22.39 -8.74
CA GLU A 148 9.81 -23.79 -9.02
C GLU A 148 9.09 -24.69 -8.00
N SER A 149 8.56 -25.82 -8.44
CA SER A 149 7.89 -26.83 -7.59
C SER A 149 7.83 -28.15 -8.33
N GLU A 150 7.91 -29.27 -7.62
CA GLU A 150 7.64 -30.60 -8.18
C GLU A 150 6.18 -30.75 -8.64
N ASN A 151 5.27 -29.95 -8.08
CA ASN A 151 3.89 -29.88 -8.51
C ASN A 151 3.70 -28.77 -9.55
N ALA A 152 3.43 -29.16 -10.79
CA ALA A 152 3.22 -28.22 -11.90
C ALA A 152 2.09 -27.20 -11.65
N SER A 153 1.07 -27.51 -10.83
CA SER A 153 0.00 -26.56 -10.52
C SER A 153 0.41 -25.46 -9.54
N ARG A 154 1.55 -25.63 -8.87
CA ARG A 154 2.10 -24.66 -7.91
C ARG A 154 3.00 -23.64 -8.58
N VAL A 155 3.63 -23.98 -9.70
CA VAL A 155 4.52 -23.07 -10.42
C VAL A 155 3.74 -21.85 -10.91
N GLY A 156 4.18 -20.66 -10.54
CA GLY A 156 3.54 -19.39 -10.89
C GLY A 156 2.43 -18.95 -9.93
N VAL A 157 2.09 -19.74 -8.90
CA VAL A 157 1.14 -19.32 -7.88
C VAL A 157 1.68 -18.09 -7.15
N LYS A 158 0.87 -17.02 -7.11
CA LYS A 158 1.13 -15.82 -6.32
C LYS A 158 0.54 -16.04 -4.92
N LEU A 159 1.41 -16.03 -3.91
CA LEU A 159 0.98 -16.11 -2.50
C LEU A 159 0.56 -14.74 -1.97
N PHE A 160 1.23 -13.68 -2.45
CA PHE A 160 0.87 -12.30 -2.16
C PHE A 160 1.33 -11.39 -3.30
N THR A 161 0.53 -10.40 -3.68
CA THR A 161 0.87 -9.44 -4.76
C THR A 161 0.17 -8.11 -4.53
N GLY A 162 0.78 -7.18 -3.80
CA GLY A 162 0.10 -5.97 -3.39
C GLY A 162 0.98 -4.73 -3.32
N GLY A 163 0.35 -3.57 -3.32
CA GLY A 163 0.98 -2.27 -3.13
C GLY A 163 0.90 -1.38 -4.36
N THR A 164 1.68 -0.31 -4.34
CA THR A 164 1.65 0.74 -5.36
C THR A 164 2.35 0.30 -6.65
N ASP A 165 1.67 0.38 -7.79
CA ASP A 165 2.26 0.00 -9.08
C ASP A 165 3.43 0.93 -9.49
N ARG A 166 4.54 0.31 -9.88
CA ARG A 166 5.75 0.98 -10.38
C ARG A 166 5.51 1.97 -11.52
N SER A 167 4.53 1.72 -12.38
CA SER A 167 4.21 2.54 -13.56
C SER A 167 3.82 3.98 -13.21
N THR A 168 3.33 4.20 -12.00
CA THR A 168 2.96 5.52 -11.49
C THR A 168 4.13 6.25 -10.80
N ALA A 169 5.25 5.56 -10.58
CA ALA A 169 6.38 6.07 -9.80
C ALA A 169 7.39 6.84 -10.67
N THR A 170 8.01 7.86 -10.08
CA THR A 170 9.09 8.64 -10.71
C THR A 170 10.45 7.94 -10.66
N ALA A 171 10.67 7.12 -9.63
CA ALA A 171 11.85 6.30 -9.43
C ALA A 171 11.48 5.06 -8.61
N SER A 172 12.24 3.99 -8.79
CA SER A 172 11.98 2.71 -8.13
C SER A 172 13.28 1.96 -7.89
N SER A 173 13.39 1.28 -6.76
CA SER A 173 14.41 0.26 -6.50
C SER A 173 13.74 -1.04 -6.11
N SER A 174 14.40 -2.17 -6.40
CA SER A 174 13.86 -3.50 -6.13
C SER A 174 14.91 -4.39 -5.49
N ALA A 175 14.53 -5.07 -4.42
CA ALA A 175 15.31 -6.15 -3.82
C ALA A 175 14.58 -7.47 -4.05
N ASN A 176 15.34 -8.55 -4.24
CA ASN A 176 14.79 -9.89 -4.42
C ASN A 176 15.53 -10.90 -3.53
N ARG A 177 14.79 -11.88 -3.01
CA ARG A 177 15.32 -13.02 -2.26
C ARG A 177 14.56 -14.28 -2.64
N GLN A 178 15.28 -15.41 -2.68
CA GLN A 178 14.69 -16.73 -2.96
C GLN A 178 14.83 -17.64 -1.76
N PHE A 179 13.80 -18.45 -1.53
CA PHE A 179 13.72 -19.43 -0.45
C PHE A 179 13.49 -20.81 -1.06
N SER A 180 14.27 -21.79 -0.63
CA SER A 180 14.07 -23.19 -0.98
C SER A 180 13.46 -23.90 0.22
N GLN A 181 12.20 -24.30 0.14
CA GLN A 181 11.50 -25.01 1.22
C GLN A 181 10.48 -26.00 0.63
N ASN A 182 10.27 -27.13 1.29
CA ASN A 182 9.23 -28.10 0.92
C ASN A 182 9.23 -28.57 -0.56
N GLY A 183 10.40 -28.60 -1.21
CA GLY A 183 10.51 -28.95 -2.64
C GLY A 183 10.09 -27.84 -3.60
N GLU A 184 9.88 -26.62 -3.10
CA GLU A 184 9.57 -25.42 -3.87
C GLU A 184 10.68 -24.38 -3.75
N ILE A 185 10.85 -23.58 -4.81
CA ILE A 185 11.59 -22.31 -4.76
C ILE A 185 10.58 -21.18 -4.80
N LEU A 186 10.54 -20.39 -3.74
CA LEU A 186 9.74 -19.18 -3.64
C LEU A 186 10.60 -17.96 -3.90
N ARG A 187 10.02 -16.93 -4.50
CA ARG A 187 10.65 -15.64 -4.75
C ARG A 187 9.85 -14.53 -4.05
N VAL A 188 10.56 -13.75 -3.24
CA VAL A 188 10.09 -12.50 -2.65
C VAL A 188 10.74 -11.35 -3.41
N ILE A 189 9.93 -10.44 -3.93
CA ILE A 189 10.36 -9.19 -4.56
C ILE A 189 9.73 -8.06 -3.77
N LEU A 190 10.56 -7.17 -3.21
CA LEU A 190 10.13 -5.92 -2.62
C LEU A 190 10.61 -4.80 -3.53
N GLU A 191 9.68 -4.02 -4.05
CA GLU A 191 9.96 -2.78 -4.76
C GLU A 191 9.61 -1.60 -3.87
N VAL A 192 10.45 -0.58 -3.91
CA VAL A 192 10.23 0.69 -3.22
C VAL A 192 10.17 1.77 -4.28
N HIS A 193 9.16 2.63 -4.18
CA HIS A 193 8.79 3.60 -5.20
C HIS A 193 8.78 5.02 -4.63
N ARG A 194 9.23 5.98 -5.43
CA ARG A 194 9.14 7.42 -5.14
C ARG A 194 7.99 8.04 -5.93
N GLY A 195 7.02 8.60 -5.20
CA GLY A 195 5.89 9.32 -5.79
C GLY A 195 4.94 8.44 -6.62
N GLY A 196 4.83 7.15 -6.29
CA GLY A 196 3.81 6.29 -6.87
C GLY A 196 2.41 6.68 -6.36
N GLN A 197 1.41 6.52 -7.22
CA GLN A 197 0.01 6.72 -6.86
C GLN A 197 -0.49 5.45 -6.18
N LYS A 198 -0.78 5.55 -4.88
CA LYS A 198 -1.29 4.43 -4.09
C LYS A 198 -2.57 3.86 -4.70
N ASP A 199 -2.62 2.53 -4.76
CA ASP A 199 -3.85 1.83 -5.05
C ASP A 199 -4.73 1.84 -3.79
N ASN A 200 -5.77 2.66 -3.85
CA ASN A 200 -6.71 2.84 -2.77
C ASN A 200 -8.12 2.52 -3.24
N ASP A 201 -8.31 1.67 -4.25
CA ASP A 201 -9.65 1.44 -4.76
C ASP A 201 -10.53 0.77 -3.68
N LEU A 202 -11.73 1.30 -3.45
CA LEU A 202 -12.80 0.66 -2.69
C LEU A 202 -14.07 0.66 -3.52
N TYR A 203 -14.83 -0.42 -3.41
CA TYR A 203 -16.04 -0.59 -4.21
C TYR A 203 -17.27 -0.70 -3.33
N LEU A 204 -18.32 0.00 -3.72
CA LEU A 204 -19.65 -0.20 -3.16
C LEU A 204 -20.25 -1.46 -3.77
N SER A 205 -20.52 -2.49 -2.98
CA SER A 205 -20.92 -3.81 -3.51
C SER A 205 -22.40 -4.11 -3.36
N GLU A 206 -23.02 -3.70 -2.25
CA GLU A 206 -24.43 -3.96 -2.02
C GLU A 206 -25.05 -2.88 -1.12
N VAL A 207 -26.33 -2.55 -1.36
CA VAL A 207 -27.07 -1.54 -0.60
C VAL A 207 -28.45 -2.07 -0.24
N MET A 208 -28.76 -2.09 1.04
CA MET A 208 -30.08 -2.45 1.56
C MET A 208 -30.85 -1.20 1.98
N LEU A 209 -31.84 -0.85 1.18
CA LEU A 209 -32.68 0.34 1.36
C LEU A 209 -33.89 0.06 2.26
N ARG A 210 -34.44 -1.17 2.23
CA ARG A 210 -35.66 -1.52 2.97
C ARG A 210 -35.60 -2.94 3.53
N PRO A 211 -34.92 -3.16 4.66
CA PRO A 211 -34.82 -4.47 5.29
C PRO A 211 -36.18 -5.03 5.74
N THR A 212 -36.30 -6.36 5.76
CA THR A 212 -37.46 -7.04 6.39
C THR A 212 -37.44 -6.93 7.91
N SER A 213 -38.59 -7.17 8.54
CA SER A 213 -38.70 -7.37 9.99
C SER A 213 -38.18 -6.20 10.84
N PHE A 214 -38.29 -4.97 10.35
CA PHE A 214 -37.77 -3.77 11.02
C PHE A 214 -36.24 -3.80 11.25
N GLY A 215 -35.51 -4.54 10.40
CA GLY A 215 -34.04 -4.52 10.42
C GLY A 215 -33.43 -3.17 10.04
N PRO A 216 -32.11 -3.02 10.18
CA PRO A 216 -31.40 -1.79 9.87
C PRO A 216 -31.02 -1.70 8.38
N GLU A 217 -31.11 -0.51 7.80
CA GLU A 217 -30.50 -0.20 6.51
C GLU A 217 -28.99 -0.45 6.61
N TRP A 218 -28.40 -0.94 5.51
CA TRP A 218 -26.97 -1.20 5.47
C TRP A 218 -26.38 -0.98 4.09
N VAL A 219 -25.09 -0.71 4.09
CA VAL A 219 -24.25 -0.45 2.92
C VAL A 219 -23.03 -1.34 3.02
N GLU A 220 -22.69 -2.04 1.95
CA GLU A 220 -21.52 -2.90 1.88
C GLU A 220 -20.42 -2.27 1.02
N ILE A 221 -19.19 -2.33 1.54
CA ILE A 221 -17.99 -1.90 0.82
C ILE A 221 -17.02 -3.08 0.74
N TYR A 222 -16.44 -3.27 -0.44
CA TYR A 222 -15.42 -4.27 -0.74
C TYR A 222 -14.06 -3.61 -0.96
N ASN A 223 -13.03 -4.19 -0.34
CA ASN A 223 -11.64 -3.86 -0.62
C ASN A 223 -11.04 -4.90 -1.61
N PRO A 224 -10.83 -4.52 -2.89
CA PRO A 224 -10.20 -5.39 -3.89
C PRO A 224 -8.69 -5.55 -3.71
N ASN A 225 -8.05 -4.72 -2.88
CA ASN A 225 -6.60 -4.67 -2.75
C ASN A 225 -6.05 -5.84 -1.93
N ASP A 226 -4.79 -6.19 -2.16
CA ASP A 226 -4.07 -7.18 -1.34
C ASP A 226 -3.70 -6.66 0.05
N PHE A 227 -3.49 -5.35 0.21
CA PHE A 227 -3.26 -4.72 1.51
C PHE A 227 -4.55 -4.21 2.15
N ALA A 228 -4.52 -4.05 3.48
CA ALA A 228 -5.58 -3.38 4.20
C ALA A 228 -5.62 -1.88 3.84
N LEU A 229 -6.82 -1.30 3.86
CA LEU A 229 -7.05 0.09 3.47
C LEU A 229 -7.68 0.88 4.61
N SER A 230 -7.09 2.04 4.94
CA SER A 230 -7.65 2.94 5.95
C SER A 230 -8.85 3.71 5.40
N LEU A 231 -9.94 3.75 6.16
CA LEU A 231 -11.14 4.51 5.82
C LEU A 231 -10.96 6.03 6.00
N ARG A 232 -9.82 6.49 6.52
CA ARG A 232 -9.56 7.94 6.64
C ARG A 232 -9.59 8.62 5.27
N GLY A 233 -10.42 9.66 5.16
CA GLY A 233 -10.63 10.41 3.93
C GLY A 233 -11.73 9.84 3.03
N TRP A 234 -12.25 8.65 3.32
CA TRP A 234 -13.45 8.11 2.68
C TRP A 234 -14.71 8.70 3.27
N SER A 235 -15.73 8.83 2.42
CA SER A 235 -17.04 9.32 2.84
C SER A 235 -18.17 8.71 2.04
N LEU A 236 -19.35 8.63 2.66
CA LEU A 236 -20.61 8.31 2.01
C LEU A 236 -21.43 9.58 1.89
N ASN A 237 -21.93 9.86 0.70
CA ASN A 237 -22.91 10.91 0.48
C ASN A 237 -24.19 10.32 -0.06
N HIS A 238 -25.32 10.64 0.56
CA HIS A 238 -26.62 10.24 0.09
C HIS A 238 -27.46 11.48 -0.22
N THR A 239 -28.18 11.44 -1.34
CA THR A 239 -29.11 12.50 -1.75
C THR A 239 -30.42 11.88 -2.22
N SER A 240 -31.53 12.43 -1.73
CA SER A 240 -32.89 12.03 -2.12
C SER A 240 -33.82 13.24 -2.14
N THR A 241 -35.11 13.03 -2.45
CA THR A 241 -36.13 14.10 -2.33
C THR A 241 -36.28 14.65 -0.91
N ASN A 242 -35.89 13.87 0.11
CA ASN A 242 -36.07 14.25 1.52
C ASN A 242 -34.87 15.02 2.09
N GLY A 243 -33.79 15.16 1.32
CA GLY A 243 -32.59 15.89 1.73
C GLY A 243 -31.30 15.20 1.31
N ALA A 244 -30.18 15.70 1.83
CA ALA A 244 -28.85 15.16 1.63
C ALA A 244 -28.18 14.88 2.97
N SER A 245 -27.47 13.76 3.08
CA SER A 245 -26.64 13.39 4.22
C SER A 245 -25.22 13.10 3.75
N ASN A 246 -24.24 13.36 4.62
CA ASN A 246 -22.83 13.12 4.33
C ASN A 246 -22.15 12.57 5.59
N LEU A 247 -21.46 11.45 5.45
CA LEU A 247 -20.72 10.78 6.51
C LEU A 247 -19.25 10.72 6.10
N LEU A 248 -18.37 11.34 6.88
CA LEU A 248 -16.91 11.22 6.71
C LEU A 248 -16.38 10.20 7.70
N PHE A 249 -15.69 9.18 7.22
CA PHE A 249 -15.03 8.20 8.09
C PHE A 249 -13.75 8.83 8.67
N GLN A 250 -13.68 8.87 10.00
CA GLN A 250 -12.54 9.43 10.75
C GLN A 250 -11.51 8.36 11.13
N GLU A 251 -11.96 7.11 11.16
CA GLU A 251 -11.20 5.95 11.55
C GLU A 251 -11.77 4.69 10.88
N GLY A 252 -11.09 3.58 11.09
CA GLY A 252 -11.43 2.29 10.50
C GLY A 252 -10.43 1.87 9.43
N VAL A 253 -10.34 0.55 9.28
CA VAL A 253 -9.46 -0.12 8.32
C VAL A 253 -10.18 -1.36 7.84
N ILE A 254 -10.06 -1.65 6.55
CA ILE A 254 -10.66 -2.80 5.88
C ILE A 254 -9.54 -3.72 5.42
N SER A 255 -9.52 -4.98 5.84
CA SER A 255 -8.55 -5.96 5.34
C SER A 255 -8.57 -6.11 3.81
N GLY A 256 -7.45 -6.51 3.22
CA GLY A 256 -7.37 -6.82 1.80
C GLY A 256 -8.27 -7.98 1.41
N HIS A 257 -8.89 -7.88 0.23
CA HIS A 257 -9.86 -8.86 -0.31
C HIS A 257 -11.05 -9.15 0.62
N SER A 258 -11.46 -8.18 1.44
CA SER A 258 -12.55 -8.35 2.39
C SER A 258 -13.72 -7.39 2.16
N THR A 259 -14.88 -7.77 2.68
CA THR A 259 -16.11 -6.98 2.68
C THR A 259 -16.43 -6.49 4.09
N VAL A 260 -16.98 -5.28 4.18
CA VAL A 260 -17.44 -4.69 5.43
C VAL A 260 -18.86 -4.16 5.28
N LEU A 261 -19.63 -4.27 6.36
CA LEU A 261 -21.00 -3.76 6.42
C LEU A 261 -21.05 -2.53 7.30
N PHE A 262 -21.61 -1.46 6.78
CA PHE A 262 -22.04 -0.30 7.55
C PHE A 262 -23.53 -0.42 7.79
N THR A 263 -23.99 -0.33 9.04
CA THR A 263 -25.39 -0.58 9.40
C THR A 263 -25.91 0.45 10.38
N GLY A 264 -27.21 0.77 10.33
CA GLY A 264 -27.87 1.62 11.31
C GLY A 264 -28.01 1.00 12.71
N ASP A 265 -27.83 -0.32 12.83
CA ASP A 265 -27.79 -1.05 14.11
C ASP A 265 -26.98 -2.34 13.97
N ALA A 266 -25.77 -2.36 14.54
CA ALA A 266 -24.90 -3.53 14.48
C ALA A 266 -25.40 -4.72 15.32
N THR A 267 -26.29 -4.50 16.30
CA THR A 267 -26.75 -5.57 17.19
C THR A 267 -27.80 -6.47 16.54
N SER A 268 -28.60 -5.93 15.61
CA SER A 268 -29.64 -6.66 14.88
C SER A 268 -29.23 -7.04 13.46
N GLN A 269 -28.14 -6.47 12.92
CA GLN A 269 -27.63 -6.78 11.59
C GLN A 269 -26.95 -8.15 11.55
N SER A 270 -27.35 -9.00 10.60
CA SER A 270 -26.60 -10.21 10.28
C SER A 270 -25.35 -9.86 9.48
N SER A 271 -24.18 -10.30 9.96
CA SER A 271 -22.90 -10.05 9.29
C SER A 271 -22.73 -10.87 8.01
N GLY A 272 -23.45 -11.98 7.86
CA GLY A 272 -23.22 -12.95 6.78
C GLY A 272 -21.74 -13.36 6.71
N ASN A 273 -21.12 -13.16 5.55
CA ASN A 273 -19.69 -13.41 5.30
C ASN A 273 -18.79 -12.18 5.48
N ALA A 274 -19.33 -11.04 5.96
CA ALA A 274 -18.57 -9.82 6.07
C ALA A 274 -17.50 -9.97 7.15
N SER A 275 -16.31 -9.45 6.87
CA SER A 275 -15.18 -9.54 7.78
C SER A 275 -15.33 -8.58 8.97
N GLN A 276 -16.00 -7.45 8.76
CA GLN A 276 -16.23 -6.43 9.80
C GLN A 276 -17.63 -5.82 9.65
N VAL A 277 -18.19 -5.36 10.77
CA VAL A 277 -19.45 -4.62 10.84
C VAL A 277 -19.21 -3.31 11.59
N PHE A 278 -19.49 -2.20 10.93
CA PHE A 278 -19.40 -0.84 11.47
C PHE A 278 -20.79 -0.35 11.84
N ASP A 279 -20.95 0.06 13.10
CA ASP A 279 -22.19 0.64 13.61
C ASP A 279 -22.25 2.15 13.28
N LEU A 280 -23.24 2.54 12.50
CA LEU A 280 -23.53 3.93 12.15
C LEU A 280 -24.76 4.49 12.88
N SER A 281 -25.24 3.82 13.93
CA SER A 281 -26.41 4.25 14.71
C SER A 281 -26.30 5.68 15.26
N GLN A 282 -25.08 6.15 15.57
CA GLN A 282 -24.82 7.50 16.07
C GLN A 282 -24.66 8.56 14.98
N GLU A 283 -24.43 8.14 13.73
CA GLU A 283 -24.14 9.03 12.61
C GLU A 283 -25.42 9.54 11.90
N SER A 284 -26.59 8.97 12.24
CA SER A 284 -27.87 9.30 11.60
C SER A 284 -27.82 9.25 10.06
N PHE A 285 -27.04 8.31 9.52
CA PHE A 285 -26.91 8.10 8.06
C PHE A 285 -27.80 6.96 7.56
N LEU A 286 -27.95 5.89 8.37
CA LEU A 286 -28.72 4.69 8.05
C LEU A 286 -29.89 4.52 9.02
N GLY A 287 -31.05 4.19 8.47
CA GLY A 287 -32.31 3.99 9.19
C GLY A 287 -32.41 2.62 9.86
N VAL A 288 -33.27 2.54 10.88
CA VAL A 288 -33.61 1.29 11.57
C VAL A 288 -35.12 1.23 11.78
N GLY A 289 -35.69 0.05 11.56
CA GLY A 289 -37.11 -0.20 11.79
C GLY A 289 -38.02 0.59 10.87
N SER A 290 -38.71 1.60 11.41
CA SER A 290 -39.61 2.47 10.62
C SER A 290 -38.91 3.74 10.12
N ILE A 291 -37.66 3.97 10.54
CA ILE A 291 -36.86 5.10 10.07
C ILE A 291 -36.23 4.69 8.74
N ASN A 292 -36.51 5.46 7.69
CA ASN A 292 -36.03 5.23 6.33
C ASN A 292 -35.16 6.43 5.92
N LEU A 293 -33.84 6.34 6.10
CA LEU A 293 -32.92 7.45 5.86
C LEU A 293 -32.32 7.41 4.46
N LEU A 294 -32.18 6.21 3.89
CA LEU A 294 -31.79 6.06 2.50
C LEU A 294 -32.94 6.36 1.53
N ASN A 295 -34.20 6.40 1.95
CA ASN A 295 -35.34 6.68 1.06
C ASN A 295 -35.37 5.74 -0.16
N ASP A 296 -35.97 4.58 0.03
CA ASP A 296 -36.11 3.54 -1.00
C ASP A 296 -36.95 3.91 -2.25
N GLY A 297 -37.59 5.09 -2.28
CA GLY A 297 -38.36 5.56 -3.44
C GLY A 297 -37.51 6.14 -4.57
N ASN A 298 -36.55 7.00 -4.22
CA ASN A 298 -35.50 7.48 -5.11
C ASN A 298 -34.31 7.99 -4.29
N GLY A 299 -33.11 7.74 -4.77
CA GLY A 299 -31.92 8.24 -4.10
C GLY A 299 -30.66 7.94 -4.87
N VAL A 300 -29.60 8.67 -4.53
CA VAL A 300 -28.25 8.51 -5.06
C VAL A 300 -27.33 8.37 -3.87
N LEU A 301 -26.61 7.25 -3.80
CA LEU A 301 -25.52 7.01 -2.85
C LEU A 301 -24.18 7.08 -3.60
N SER A 302 -23.27 7.90 -3.09
CA SER A 302 -21.93 8.08 -3.63
C SER A 302 -20.89 7.70 -2.58
N LEU A 303 -20.03 6.75 -2.92
CA LEU A 303 -18.78 6.50 -2.22
C LEU A 303 -17.73 7.48 -2.75
N ARG A 304 -17.13 8.25 -1.83
CA ARG A 304 -16.26 9.37 -2.14
C ARG A 304 -14.93 9.26 -1.43
N TYR A 305 -13.88 9.77 -2.06
CA TYR A 305 -12.56 9.88 -1.46
C TYR A 305 -12.03 11.31 -1.49
N THR A 306 -11.44 11.75 -0.38
CA THR A 306 -10.74 13.04 -0.25
C THR A 306 -9.25 12.77 -0.04
N GLN A 307 -8.43 13.20 -1.01
CA GLN A 307 -6.98 13.15 -0.85
C GLN A 307 -6.54 14.10 0.27
N LEU A 308 -5.49 13.72 1.02
CA LEU A 308 -4.99 14.47 2.19
C LEU A 308 -4.63 15.94 1.89
N ASP A 309 -4.30 16.27 0.65
CA ASP A 309 -3.94 17.61 0.17
C ASP A 309 -5.08 18.34 -0.57
N GLN A 310 -6.25 17.72 -0.70
CA GLN A 310 -7.41 18.28 -1.39
C GLN A 310 -8.55 18.59 -0.42
N ALA A 311 -9.21 19.73 -0.63
CA ALA A 311 -10.35 20.14 0.18
C ALA A 311 -11.70 19.59 -0.35
N ARG A 312 -11.71 18.95 -1.53
CA ARG A 312 -12.93 18.47 -2.17
C ARG A 312 -12.83 16.96 -2.44
N PRO A 313 -13.83 16.17 -2.02
CA PRO A 313 -13.91 14.78 -2.42
C PRO A 313 -14.20 14.67 -3.91
N TYR A 314 -13.81 13.53 -4.49
CA TYR A 314 -14.33 13.08 -5.78
C TYR A 314 -15.14 11.80 -5.59
N ASP A 315 -16.11 11.58 -6.48
CA ASP A 315 -16.91 10.36 -6.50
C ASP A 315 -16.09 9.21 -7.06
N VAL A 316 -15.95 8.15 -6.25
CA VAL A 316 -15.29 6.90 -6.65
C VAL A 316 -16.31 5.97 -7.28
N MET A 317 -17.48 5.83 -6.63
CA MET A 317 -18.55 4.98 -7.10
C MET A 317 -19.90 5.57 -6.74
N ILE A 318 -20.87 5.45 -7.64
CA ILE A 318 -22.22 5.99 -7.48
C ILE A 318 -23.23 4.88 -7.79
N VAL A 319 -24.27 4.79 -6.97
CA VAL A 319 -25.47 4.02 -7.25
C VAL A 319 -26.69 4.93 -7.14
N GLU A 320 -27.61 4.77 -8.08
CA GLU A 320 -28.87 5.50 -8.14
C GLU A 320 -30.04 4.52 -8.24
N TRP A 321 -31.10 4.78 -7.49
CA TRP A 321 -32.36 4.02 -7.55
C TRP A 321 -33.57 4.94 -7.75
N GLY A 322 -34.63 4.34 -8.28
CA GLY A 322 -35.87 5.01 -8.64
C GLY A 322 -36.08 5.10 -10.15
N ALA A 323 -36.99 5.98 -10.56
CA ALA A 323 -37.49 6.04 -11.94
C ALA A 323 -36.46 6.44 -13.01
N GLN A 324 -35.32 7.01 -12.62
CA GLN A 324 -34.27 7.38 -13.58
C GLN A 324 -33.34 6.22 -13.91
N SER A 325 -33.09 5.32 -12.96
CA SER A 325 -32.22 4.15 -13.16
C SER A 325 -32.99 2.85 -13.42
N ASP A 326 -34.33 2.88 -13.35
CA ASP A 326 -35.21 1.69 -13.40
C ASP A 326 -34.90 0.63 -12.33
N LEU A 327 -34.19 1.03 -11.26
CA LEU A 327 -33.87 0.17 -10.11
C LEU A 327 -34.85 0.47 -8.97
N PHE A 328 -35.72 -0.49 -8.67
CA PHE A 328 -36.72 -0.38 -7.61
C PHE A 328 -36.62 -1.57 -6.65
N THR A 329 -36.27 -1.31 -5.40
CA THR A 329 -36.25 -2.34 -4.36
C THR A 329 -37.60 -2.45 -3.67
N SER A 330 -38.06 -3.67 -3.45
CA SER A 330 -39.16 -3.98 -2.54
C SER A 330 -38.64 -4.35 -1.14
N LEU A 331 -39.55 -4.57 -0.20
CA LEU A 331 -39.21 -5.03 1.16
C LEU A 331 -38.32 -6.29 1.11
N GLY A 332 -37.14 -6.22 1.72
CA GLY A 332 -36.17 -7.30 1.80
C GLY A 332 -35.27 -7.48 0.58
N GLN A 333 -35.37 -6.61 -0.42
CA GLN A 333 -34.50 -6.61 -1.58
C GLN A 333 -33.38 -5.58 -1.41
N SER A 334 -32.21 -5.90 -1.93
CA SER A 334 -31.05 -5.01 -2.00
C SER A 334 -30.75 -4.64 -3.44
N LEU A 335 -29.89 -3.63 -3.61
CA LEU A 335 -29.20 -3.37 -4.86
C LEU A 335 -27.82 -3.99 -4.74
N GLU A 336 -27.44 -4.81 -5.71
CA GLU A 336 -26.16 -5.50 -5.75
C GLU A 336 -25.38 -5.06 -7.00
N ALA A 337 -24.09 -4.79 -6.83
CA ALA A 337 -23.18 -4.44 -7.90
C ALA A 337 -22.46 -5.69 -8.41
N THR A 338 -22.46 -5.87 -9.73
CA THR A 338 -21.58 -6.82 -10.42
C THR A 338 -20.44 -6.04 -11.07
N PHE A 339 -19.20 -6.46 -10.80
CA PHE A 339 -17.99 -5.78 -11.25
C PHE A 339 -17.44 -6.38 -12.56
N ASN A 340 -17.11 -5.52 -13.52
CA ASN A 340 -16.35 -5.86 -14.71
C ASN A 340 -15.16 -4.90 -14.86
N GLY A 341 -14.03 -5.28 -14.27
CA GLY A 341 -12.91 -4.36 -14.06
C GLY A 341 -13.33 -3.23 -13.10
N THR A 342 -13.14 -1.97 -13.51
CA THR A 342 -13.50 -0.78 -12.72
C THR A 342 -14.95 -0.32 -12.92
N GLN A 343 -15.71 -0.98 -13.81
CA GLN A 343 -17.12 -0.65 -14.04
C GLN A 343 -18.01 -1.55 -13.21
N ALA A 344 -19.08 -0.97 -12.67
CA ALA A 344 -20.10 -1.70 -11.94
C ALA A 344 -21.46 -1.56 -12.62
N SER A 345 -22.17 -2.67 -12.72
CA SER A 345 -23.58 -2.71 -13.10
C SER A 345 -24.43 -3.09 -11.90
N TRP A 346 -25.53 -2.38 -11.68
CA TRP A 346 -26.40 -2.59 -10.52
C TRP A 346 -27.67 -3.35 -10.90
N ALA A 347 -28.07 -4.29 -10.05
CA ALA A 347 -29.31 -5.04 -10.19
C ALA A 347 -30.02 -5.19 -8.84
N VAL A 348 -31.33 -5.40 -8.89
CA VAL A 348 -32.12 -5.70 -7.69
C VAL A 348 -31.95 -7.17 -7.33
N GLN A 349 -31.47 -7.44 -6.12
CA GLN A 349 -31.29 -8.78 -5.58
C GLN A 349 -32.48 -9.16 -4.69
N THR A 350 -33.07 -10.32 -4.96
CA THR A 350 -34.25 -10.82 -4.22
C THR A 350 -33.90 -11.55 -2.93
N SER A 351 -32.65 -11.96 -2.78
CA SER A 351 -32.13 -12.65 -1.61
C SER A 351 -30.75 -12.06 -1.29
N PRO A 352 -30.71 -10.94 -0.54
CA PRO A 352 -29.49 -10.25 -0.19
C PRO A 352 -28.47 -11.20 0.46
N THR A 353 -27.19 -11.04 0.14
CA THR A 353 -26.13 -11.90 0.65
C THR A 353 -25.02 -11.08 1.32
N PRO A 354 -25.26 -10.52 2.52
CA PRO A 354 -24.28 -9.71 3.21
C PRO A 354 -22.93 -10.43 3.33
N GLY A 355 -21.88 -9.70 2.97
CA GLY A 355 -20.50 -10.12 2.95
C GLY A 355 -20.05 -10.88 1.71
N SER A 356 -20.92 -11.08 0.71
CA SER A 356 -20.61 -11.90 -0.47
C SER A 356 -20.60 -11.05 -1.72
N ILE A 357 -19.50 -11.09 -2.47
CA ILE A 357 -19.38 -10.39 -3.75
C ILE A 357 -19.82 -11.31 -4.88
N SER A 358 -20.78 -10.87 -5.69
CA SER A 358 -21.07 -11.50 -6.97
C SER A 358 -19.95 -11.19 -7.97
N SER A 359 -19.27 -12.23 -8.44
CA SER A 359 -18.38 -12.11 -9.60
C SER A 359 -19.22 -12.26 -10.87
N GLY A 360 -18.99 -11.35 -11.83
CA GLY A 360 -19.62 -11.35 -13.15
C GLY A 360 -19.08 -12.39 -14.10
#